data_AF-L8GD72-F1
#
_entry.id   AF-L8GD72-F1
#
_cell.length_a   1.000
_cell.length_b   1.000
_cell.length_c   1.000
_cell.angle_alpha   90.00
_cell.angle_beta   90.00
_cell.angle_gamma   90.00
#
_symmetry.space_group_name_H-M   'P 1'
#
loop_
_entity.id
_entity.type
_entity.pdbx_description
1 polymer ?
#
loop_
_entity_poly.entity_id
_entity_poly.type
_entity_poly.pdbx_seq_one_letter_code
_entity_poly.pdbx_strand_id
1 'polypeptide(L)'
;YRTTENPHLPFRVLSAINEAGSTRVEIKVTVKANFAPNLFGQHVIIKIPTPKNTATCRLRVTAGKAFYKPELEAVIWKIKRFPGGAEFGLSGEMKLAQSVSLEKKGWSNRPPIAMQFQVPMFTSSGFDVRFLKVYEKTPYQTVKWVRYMTKAGSYEFRI
;
A
#
# COMPACT_ATOMS: atom_id res chain seq x y z
N TYR A 1 -20.48 1.24 13.00
CA TYR A 1 -20.19 2.69 12.97
C TYR A 1 -19.46 3.01 11.67
N ARG A 2 -19.55 4.25 11.16
CA ARG A 2 -18.81 4.74 9.98
C ARG A 2 -18.23 6.11 10.32
N THR A 3 -16.96 6.32 9.99
CA THR A 3 -16.25 7.59 10.19
C THR A 3 -15.72 8.06 8.84
N THR A 4 -15.94 9.35 8.54
CA THR A 4 -15.45 10.01 7.31
C THR A 4 -14.56 11.21 7.59
N GLU A 5 -14.63 11.77 8.80
CA GLU A 5 -13.85 12.94 9.19
C GLU A 5 -12.50 12.53 9.78
N ASN A 6 -11.44 13.22 9.34
CA ASN A 6 -10.07 13.12 9.85
C ASN A 6 -9.54 11.68 10.10
N PRO A 7 -9.63 10.75 9.12
CA PRO A 7 -9.07 9.42 9.30
C PRO A 7 -7.54 9.47 9.37
N HIS A 8 -6.97 8.73 10.32
CA HIS A 8 -5.52 8.53 10.38
C HIS A 8 -5.10 7.48 9.36
N LEU A 9 -4.55 7.96 8.24
CA LEU A 9 -4.05 7.14 7.14
C LEU A 9 -2.78 6.38 7.58
N PRO A 10 -2.80 5.03 7.61
CA PRO A 10 -1.65 4.25 8.12
C PRO A 10 -0.42 4.32 7.23
N PHE A 11 -0.61 4.55 5.93
CA PHE A 11 0.47 4.58 4.96
C PHE A 11 0.34 5.77 4.02
N ARG A 12 1.43 6.47 3.78
CA ARG A 12 1.52 7.49 2.74
C ARG A 12 2.33 6.94 1.57
N VAL A 13 1.84 7.14 0.36
CA VAL A 13 2.53 6.75 -0.87
C VAL A 13 2.92 8.00 -1.64
N LEU A 14 4.18 8.07 -2.05
CA LEU A 14 4.73 9.09 -2.94
C LEU A 14 5.22 8.38 -4.20
N SER A 15 4.77 8.82 -5.35
CA SER A 15 5.13 8.24 -6.65
C SER A 15 5.72 9.30 -7.56
N ALA A 16 6.74 8.93 -8.32
CA ALA A 16 7.27 9.70 -9.43
C ALA A 16 7.41 8.77 -10.64
N ILE A 17 6.88 9.21 -11.77
CA ILE A 17 6.92 8.48 -13.04
C ILE A 17 7.54 9.41 -14.07
N ASN A 18 8.59 8.93 -14.72
CA ASN A 18 9.27 9.67 -15.78
C ASN A 18 9.29 8.83 -17.06
N GLU A 19 8.79 9.40 -18.16
CA GLU A 19 8.78 8.76 -19.46
C GLU A 19 10.06 9.16 -20.21
N ALA A 20 11.04 8.27 -20.24
CA ALA A 20 12.33 8.49 -20.88
C ALA A 20 12.23 8.07 -22.36
N GLY A 21 11.68 8.95 -23.18
CA GLY A 21 11.42 8.70 -24.60
C GLY A 21 10.22 7.76 -24.82
N SER A 22 10.18 7.06 -25.95
CA SER A 22 9.02 6.23 -26.34
C SER A 22 9.09 4.77 -25.85
N THR A 23 10.23 4.33 -25.32
CA THR A 23 10.48 2.90 -25.03
C THR A 23 10.81 2.61 -23.57
N ARG A 24 10.93 3.64 -22.72
CA ARG A 24 11.34 3.47 -21.33
C ARG A 24 10.49 4.32 -20.39
N VAL A 25 10.10 3.71 -19.29
CA VAL A 25 9.41 4.39 -18.18
C VAL A 25 10.17 4.10 -16.91
N GLU A 26 10.61 5.14 -16.24
CA GLU A 26 11.20 5.06 -14.91
C GLU A 26 10.13 5.29 -13.86
N ILE A 27 10.11 4.42 -12.85
CA ILE A 27 9.19 4.53 -11.74
C ILE A 27 9.94 4.59 -10.42
N LYS A 28 9.50 5.47 -9.54
CA LYS A 28 9.94 5.54 -8.14
C LYS A 28 8.73 5.65 -7.24
N VAL A 29 8.52 4.66 -6.39
CA VAL A 29 7.44 4.65 -5.40
C VAL A 29 8.06 4.56 -4.01
N THR A 30 7.71 5.51 -3.15
CA THR A 30 8.14 5.57 -1.75
C THR A 30 6.92 5.43 -0.87
N VAL A 31 6.96 4.52 0.10
CA VAL A 31 5.88 4.24 1.03
C VAL A 31 6.38 4.54 2.43
N LYS A 32 5.64 5.33 3.19
CA LYS A 32 5.95 5.70 4.57
C LYS A 32 4.84 5.24 5.51
N ALA A 33 5.20 4.56 6.60
CA ALA A 33 4.27 4.19 7.65
C ALA A 33 4.02 5.38 8.58
N ASN A 34 2.76 5.79 8.72
CA ASN A 34 2.32 6.86 9.60
C ASN A 34 1.57 6.26 10.79
N PHE A 35 2.28 5.51 11.63
CA PHE A 35 1.81 4.99 12.91
C PHE A 35 3.01 4.77 13.82
N ALA A 36 2.75 4.55 15.11
CA ALA A 36 3.78 4.50 16.14
C ALA A 36 4.86 3.42 15.85
N PRO A 37 6.16 3.70 16.11
CA PRO A 37 7.26 2.79 15.76
C PRO A 37 7.23 1.41 16.42
N ASN A 38 6.53 1.27 17.55
CA ASN A 38 6.31 -0.01 18.23
C ASN A 38 5.31 -0.92 17.51
N LEU A 39 4.50 -0.37 16.59
CA LEU A 39 3.56 -1.11 15.78
C LEU A 39 4.18 -1.50 14.43
N PHE A 40 3.57 -2.48 13.76
CA PHE A 40 4.00 -2.89 12.44
C PHE A 40 2.83 -3.31 11.57
N GLY A 41 2.86 -2.89 10.30
CA GLY A 41 2.01 -3.40 9.25
C GLY A 41 2.41 -4.82 8.87
N GLN A 42 1.40 -5.65 8.61
CA GLN A 42 1.50 -7.03 8.18
C GLN A 42 0.82 -7.19 6.83
N HIS A 43 1.23 -8.22 6.08
CA HIS A 43 0.66 -8.55 4.77
C HIS A 43 0.56 -7.34 3.84
N VAL A 44 1.62 -6.51 3.83
CA VAL A 44 1.64 -5.29 3.02
C VAL A 44 1.91 -5.67 1.57
N ILE A 45 0.96 -5.36 0.69
CA ILE A 45 1.04 -5.58 -0.74
C ILE A 45 0.74 -4.27 -1.43
N ILE A 46 1.68 -3.78 -2.23
CA ILE A 46 1.52 -2.60 -3.07
C ILE A 46 1.44 -3.07 -4.51
N LYS A 47 0.32 -2.77 -5.18
CA LYS A 47 0.10 -3.03 -6.60
C LYS A 47 0.35 -1.74 -7.36
N ILE A 48 1.45 -1.70 -8.10
CA ILE A 48 1.87 -0.57 -8.91
C ILE A 48 1.54 -0.91 -10.36
N PRO A 49 0.64 -0.17 -11.03
CA PRO A 49 0.27 -0.49 -12.40
C PRO A 49 1.43 -0.19 -13.36
N THR A 50 1.45 -0.93 -14.47
CA THR A 50 2.42 -0.75 -15.56
C THR A 50 1.68 -0.46 -16.87
N PRO A 51 2.31 0.21 -17.84
CA PRO A 51 1.77 0.32 -19.19
C PRO A 51 1.49 -1.05 -19.82
N LYS A 52 0.45 -1.15 -20.66
CA LYS A 52 0.05 -2.42 -21.31
C LYS A 52 1.13 -3.04 -22.19
N ASN A 53 1.94 -2.20 -22.82
CA ASN A 53 3.04 -2.61 -23.70
C ASN A 53 4.34 -2.89 -22.93
N THR A 54 4.30 -3.12 -21.62
CA THR A 54 5.51 -3.40 -20.82
C THR A 54 6.05 -4.79 -21.11
N ALA A 55 7.22 -4.85 -21.74
CA ALA A 55 7.91 -6.11 -22.06
C ALA A 55 8.69 -6.65 -20.86
N THR A 56 9.50 -5.80 -20.22
CA THR A 56 10.34 -6.20 -19.09
C THR A 56 10.44 -5.09 -18.05
N CYS A 57 10.59 -5.48 -16.78
CA CYS A 57 10.74 -4.57 -15.65
C CYS A 57 12.02 -4.92 -14.89
N ARG A 58 12.93 -3.95 -14.74
CA ARG A 58 14.08 -4.05 -13.85
C ARG A 58 13.75 -3.32 -12.56
N LEU A 59 13.52 -4.05 -11.48
CA LEU A 59 13.06 -3.52 -10.20
C LEU A 59 14.16 -3.58 -9.14
N ARG A 60 14.23 -2.56 -8.30
CA ARG A 60 15.03 -2.50 -7.08
C ARG A 60 14.12 -2.07 -5.93
N VAL A 61 14.25 -2.72 -4.79
CA VAL A 61 13.46 -2.42 -3.59
C VAL A 61 14.38 -2.31 -2.38
N THR A 62 14.06 -1.41 -1.47
CA THR A 62 14.80 -1.28 -0.21
C THR A 62 14.34 -2.29 0.84
N ALA A 63 13.13 -2.85 0.69
CA ALA A 63 12.57 -3.85 1.58
C ALA A 63 11.59 -4.78 0.85
N GLY A 64 11.43 -6.00 1.36
CA GLY A 64 10.50 -6.98 0.78
C GLY A 64 10.94 -7.51 -0.58
N LYS A 65 9.97 -7.91 -1.41
CA LYS A 65 10.21 -8.46 -2.75
C LYS A 65 9.20 -7.89 -3.73
N ALA A 66 9.65 -7.50 -4.93
CA ALA A 66 8.79 -7.02 -6.00
C ALA A 66 8.89 -7.91 -7.24
N PHE A 67 7.74 -8.13 -7.89
CA PHE A 67 7.65 -8.97 -9.08
C PHE A 67 6.73 -8.31 -10.09
N TYR A 68 7.14 -8.29 -11.35
CA TYR A 68 6.26 -7.90 -12.44
C TYR A 68 5.31 -9.06 -12.79
N LYS A 69 4.02 -8.76 -12.93
CA LYS A 69 2.96 -9.70 -13.32
C LYS A 69 2.27 -9.16 -14.58
N PRO A 70 2.66 -9.64 -15.78
CA PRO A 70 2.06 -9.20 -17.05
C PRO A 70 0.54 -9.39 -17.09
N GLU A 71 0.05 -10.52 -16.57
CA GLU A 71 -1.38 -10.86 -16.48
C GLU A 71 -2.23 -9.82 -15.73
N LEU A 72 -1.61 -9.10 -14.79
CA LEU A 72 -2.27 -8.08 -13.97
C LEU A 72 -1.90 -6.66 -14.39
N GLU A 73 -1.08 -6.53 -15.45
CA GLU A 73 -0.48 -5.27 -15.91
C GLU A 73 0.10 -4.46 -14.73
N ALA A 74 0.79 -5.15 -13.81
CA ALA A 74 1.22 -4.54 -12.56
C ALA A 74 2.50 -5.16 -11.98
N VAL A 75 3.26 -4.33 -11.27
CA VAL A 75 4.30 -4.73 -10.33
C VAL A 75 3.67 -4.95 -8.95
N ILE A 76 3.87 -6.14 -8.40
CA ILE A 76 3.41 -6.53 -7.07
C ILE A 76 4.59 -6.47 -6.11
N TRP A 77 4.56 -5.51 -5.19
CA TRP A 77 5.57 -5.35 -4.14
C TRP A 77 5.03 -5.84 -2.79
N LYS A 78 5.64 -6.89 -2.25
CA LYS A 78 5.21 -7.55 -1.01
C LYS A 78 6.21 -7.30 0.12
N ILE A 79 5.72 -6.83 1.26
CA ILE A 79 6.49 -6.59 2.48
C ILE A 79 5.78 -7.32 3.63
N LYS A 80 6.47 -8.30 4.23
CA LYS A 80 5.87 -9.11 5.32
C LYS A 80 5.62 -8.30 6.59
N ARG A 81 6.59 -7.43 6.94
CA ARG A 81 6.58 -6.61 8.15
C ARG A 81 7.04 -5.20 7.81
N PHE A 82 6.20 -4.22 8.12
CA PHE A 82 6.45 -2.81 7.86
C PHE A 82 6.43 -2.03 9.18
N PRO A 83 7.59 -1.70 9.78
CA PRO A 83 7.66 -0.99 11.05
C PRO A 83 7.04 0.41 10.98
N GLY A 84 6.42 0.87 12.07
CA GLY A 84 5.90 2.24 12.16
C GLY A 84 7.00 3.29 12.03
N GLY A 85 6.70 4.40 11.37
CA GLY A 85 7.66 5.47 11.09
C GLY A 85 8.71 5.14 10.02
N ALA A 86 8.84 3.88 9.59
CA ALA A 86 9.77 3.49 8.55
C ALA A 86 9.32 3.98 7.17
N GLU A 87 10.29 4.08 6.26
CA GLU A 87 10.08 4.43 4.86
C GLU A 87 10.81 3.42 3.99
N PHE A 88 10.11 2.91 2.97
CA PHE A 88 10.68 2.00 1.99
C PHE A 88 10.42 2.51 0.58
N GLY A 89 11.37 2.25 -0.31
CA GLY A 89 11.32 2.64 -1.71
C GLY A 89 11.36 1.45 -2.66
N LEU A 90 10.70 1.62 -3.79
CA LEU A 90 10.83 0.83 -4.99
C LEU A 90 11.24 1.76 -6.12
N SER A 91 12.30 1.41 -6.83
CA SER A 91 12.70 2.06 -8.08
C SER A 91 12.79 1.03 -9.20
N GLY A 92 12.44 1.41 -10.42
CA GLY A 92 12.56 0.50 -11.53
C GLY A 92 12.49 1.15 -12.88
N GLU A 93 13.04 0.44 -13.87
CA GLU A 93 12.95 0.78 -15.29
C GLU A 93 12.04 -0.25 -15.96
N MET A 94 10.99 0.23 -16.63
CA MET A 94 10.11 -0.57 -17.47
C MET A 94 10.50 -0.32 -18.92
N LYS A 95 10.76 -1.40 -19.67
CA LYS A 95 10.97 -1.34 -21.11
C LYS A 95 9.66 -1.63 -21.81
N LEU A 96 9.26 -0.72 -22.66
CA LEU A 96 8.07 -0.82 -23.48
C LEU A 96 8.41 -1.47 -24.82
N ALA A 97 7.58 -2.41 -25.26
CA ALA A 97 7.60 -2.87 -26.64
C ALA A 97 7.16 -1.71 -27.55
N GLN A 98 7.82 -1.57 -28.69
CA GLN A 98 7.42 -0.59 -29.70
C GLN A 98 5.99 -0.92 -30.16
N SER A 99 5.07 0.00 -29.92
CA SER A 99 3.71 -0.11 -30.43
C SER A 99 3.69 0.32 -31.90
N VAL A 100 3.09 -0.52 -32.76
CA VAL A 100 2.92 -0.25 -34.20
C VAL A 100 1.87 0.86 -34.47
N SER A 101 1.16 1.31 -33.44
CA SER A 101 0.16 2.37 -33.55
C SER A 101 0.80 3.76 -33.66
N LEU A 102 0.46 4.47 -34.75
CA LEU A 102 0.86 5.84 -35.13
C LEU A 102 0.44 6.94 -34.12
N GLU A 103 -0.31 6.58 -33.09
CA GLU A 103 -0.76 7.51 -32.06
C GLU A 103 0.20 7.48 -30.86
N LYS A 104 1.03 8.51 -30.75
CA LYS A 104 1.87 8.83 -29.58
C LYS A 104 1.02 9.20 -28.35
N LYS A 105 0.09 8.34 -27.93
CA LYS A 105 -0.53 8.46 -26.61
C LYS A 105 0.46 7.90 -25.60
N GLY A 106 1.24 8.80 -24.98
CA GLY A 106 1.94 8.49 -23.72
C GLY A 106 0.97 7.87 -22.71
N TRP A 107 1.48 7.31 -21.61
CA TRP A 107 0.66 6.52 -20.68
C TRP A 107 -0.43 7.40 -20.02
N SER A 108 -1.57 7.51 -20.70
CA SER A 108 -2.56 8.59 -20.55
C SER A 108 -3.72 8.19 -19.65
N ASN A 109 -3.91 6.89 -19.42
CA ASN A 109 -4.82 6.37 -18.41
C ASN A 109 -4.02 5.50 -17.45
N ARG A 110 -3.46 6.12 -16.42
CA ARG A 110 -2.66 5.45 -15.38
C ARG A 110 -3.61 4.97 -14.29
N PRO A 111 -3.81 3.65 -14.10
CA PRO A 111 -4.57 3.16 -12.96
C PRO A 111 -3.93 3.65 -11.65
N PRO A 112 -4.66 3.75 -10.54
CA PRO A 112 -4.06 4.11 -9.27
C PRO A 112 -3.17 2.97 -8.73
N ILE A 113 -2.19 3.33 -7.90
CA ILE A 113 -1.48 2.38 -7.03
C ILE A 113 -2.44 1.93 -5.94
N ALA A 114 -2.69 0.63 -5.85
CA ALA A 114 -3.53 0.05 -4.81
C ALA A 114 -2.69 -0.60 -3.71
N MET A 115 -3.18 -0.57 -2.47
CA MET A 115 -2.49 -1.14 -1.32
C MET A 115 -3.40 -2.05 -0.50
N GLN A 116 -2.86 -3.18 -0.06
CA GLN A 116 -3.47 -4.05 0.94
C GLN A 116 -2.54 -4.19 2.13
N PHE A 117 -3.08 -4.16 3.34
CA PHE A 117 -2.31 -4.28 4.57
C PHE A 117 -3.21 -4.63 5.75
N GLN A 118 -2.58 -5.01 6.85
CA GLN A 118 -3.20 -5.13 8.17
C GLN A 118 -2.30 -4.46 9.22
N VAL A 119 -2.85 -3.61 10.07
CA VAL A 119 -2.12 -2.99 11.20
C VAL A 119 -2.84 -3.37 12.50
N PRO A 120 -2.29 -4.32 13.28
CA PRO A 120 -2.81 -4.65 14.60
C PRO A 120 -2.60 -3.52 15.59
N MET A 121 -3.46 -3.44 16.61
CA MET A 121 -3.38 -2.45 17.70
C MET A 121 -3.37 -0.99 17.23
N PHE A 122 -3.92 -0.74 16.04
CA PHE A 122 -4.05 0.59 15.44
C PHE A 122 -5.47 0.78 14.93
N THR A 123 -6.00 2.01 15.10
CA THR A 123 -7.33 2.41 14.62
C THR A 123 -7.23 3.64 13.71
N SER A 124 -7.63 3.50 12.44
CA SER A 124 -7.69 4.64 11.51
C SER A 124 -8.76 5.66 11.86
N SER A 125 -9.83 5.27 12.57
CA SER A 125 -10.91 6.18 12.99
C SER A 125 -10.59 6.96 14.27
N GLY A 126 -9.50 6.64 14.97
CA GLY A 126 -9.26 7.14 16.33
C GLY A 126 -10.20 6.57 17.39
N PHE A 127 -11.01 5.57 17.05
CA PHE A 127 -11.89 4.88 18.01
C PHE A 127 -11.04 4.17 19.08
N ASP A 128 -11.42 4.38 20.34
CA ASP A 128 -10.76 3.78 21.50
C ASP A 128 -11.79 3.37 22.58
N VAL A 129 -11.76 2.09 22.96
CA VAL A 129 -12.59 1.49 24.01
C VAL A 129 -12.04 1.91 25.37
N ARG A 130 -12.71 2.85 26.02
CA ARG A 130 -12.30 3.37 27.34
C ARG A 130 -12.61 2.42 28.49
N PHE A 131 -13.77 1.78 28.47
CA PHE A 131 -14.21 0.88 29.52
C PHE A 131 -15.15 -0.21 28.97
N LEU A 132 -15.03 -1.40 29.55
CA LEU A 132 -15.97 -2.50 29.35
C LEU A 132 -16.54 -2.87 30.72
N LYS A 133 -17.76 -2.43 31.01
CA LYS A 133 -18.43 -2.72 32.28
C LYS A 133 -19.22 -4.02 32.15
N VAL A 134 -18.95 -4.95 33.06
CA VAL A 134 -19.63 -6.24 33.15
C VAL A 134 -20.28 -6.28 34.53
N TYR A 135 -21.58 -6.53 34.57
CA TYR A 135 -22.33 -6.67 35.80
C TYR A 135 -22.66 -8.14 35.97
N GLU A 136 -22.10 -8.74 37.02
CA GLU A 136 -22.29 -10.14 37.35
C GLU A 136 -22.84 -10.23 38.77
N LYS A 137 -23.86 -11.06 38.99
CA LYS A 137 -24.47 -11.21 40.32
C LYS A 137 -23.65 -12.13 41.22
N THR A 138 -22.80 -12.96 40.61
CA THR A 138 -21.89 -13.87 41.29
C THR A 138 -20.52 -13.20 41.51
N PRO A 139 -19.71 -13.63 42.50
CA PRO A 139 -18.39 -13.05 42.79
C PRO A 139 -17.31 -13.40 41.75
N TYR A 140 -17.69 -13.82 40.55
CA TYR A 140 -16.77 -14.23 39.50
C TYR A 140 -16.06 -13.03 38.86
N GLN A 141 -14.72 -13.06 38.80
CA GLN A 141 -13.94 -12.04 38.11
C GLN A 141 -13.77 -12.38 36.62
N THR A 142 -14.29 -11.50 35.75
CA THR A 142 -14.18 -11.67 34.30
C THR A 142 -12.90 -11.08 33.73
N VAL A 143 -12.16 -11.85 32.93
CA VAL A 143 -11.03 -11.36 32.13
C VAL A 143 -11.56 -10.61 30.91
N LYS A 144 -11.05 -9.40 30.67
CA LYS A 144 -11.47 -8.52 29.57
C LYS A 144 -10.28 -8.24 28.66
N TRP A 145 -10.49 -8.38 27.35
CA TRP A 145 -9.46 -8.12 26.35
C TRP A 145 -10.06 -7.37 25.17
N VAL A 146 -9.28 -6.47 24.59
CA VAL A 146 -9.65 -5.72 23.39
C VAL A 146 -8.48 -5.84 22.42
N ARG A 147 -8.80 -6.06 21.14
CA ARG A 147 -7.82 -6.07 20.07
C ARG A 147 -8.31 -5.20 18.93
N TYR A 148 -7.48 -4.24 18.54
CA TYR A 148 -7.72 -3.47 17.32
C TYR A 148 -7.02 -4.11 16.12
N MET A 149 -7.65 -3.98 14.96
CA MET A 149 -7.06 -4.39 13.69
C MET A 149 -7.61 -3.50 12.58
N THR A 150 -6.74 -2.70 11.97
CA THR A 150 -7.06 -1.94 10.76
C THR A 150 -6.67 -2.77 9.55
N LYS A 151 -7.61 -3.04 8.65
CA LYS A 151 -7.34 -3.69 7.35
C LYS A 151 -7.65 -2.72 6.23
N ALA A 152 -6.88 -2.77 5.16
CA ALA A 152 -7.18 -1.99 3.96
C ALA A 152 -8.51 -2.45 3.34
N GLY A 153 -9.39 -1.49 3.05
CA GLY A 153 -10.52 -1.65 2.13
C GLY A 153 -10.10 -1.28 0.71
N SER A 154 -10.75 -0.28 0.11
CA SER A 154 -10.22 0.41 -1.07
C SER A 154 -9.22 1.46 -0.62
N TYR A 155 -7.92 1.22 -0.89
CA TYR A 155 -6.83 2.11 -0.53
C TYR A 155 -5.96 2.36 -1.76
N GLU A 156 -6.27 3.45 -2.46
CA GLU A 156 -5.78 3.75 -3.80
C GLU A 156 -5.14 5.14 -3.87
N PHE A 157 -4.04 5.26 -4.60
CA PHE A 157 -3.29 6.49 -4.82
C PHE A 157 -3.14 6.76 -6.31
N ARG A 158 -3.60 7.92 -6.78
CA ARG A 158 -3.42 8.33 -8.17
C ARG A 158 -1.98 8.78 -8.41
N ILE A 159 -1.47 8.49 -9.61
CA ILE A 159 -0.09 8.66 -10.08
C ILE A 159 0.00 9.57 -11.31
#